data_AF-A0A7G3FPH5-F1
#
_entry.id   AF-A0A7G3FPH5-F1
#
_cell.length_a   1.000
_cell.length_b   1.000
_cell.length_c   1.000
_cell.angle_alpha   90.00
_cell.angle_beta   90.00
_cell.angle_gamma   90.00
#
_symmetry.space_group_name_H-M   'P 1'
#
loop_
_entity.id
_entity.type
_entity.pdbx_description
1 polymer ?
#
loop_
_entity_poly.entity_id
_entity_poly.type
_entity_poly.pdbx_seq_one_letter_code
_entity_poly.pdbx_strand_id
1 'polypeptide(L)' 'MKFIMLFMIIVFYLIPFLIVISALVDILRNEFNPHQNKVIWVIVVILLPVLGSILYWIIGRGQRVNRY' A
#
# COMPACT_ATOMS: atom_id res chain seq x y z
N MET A 1 -31.03 -4.85 11.08
CA MET A 1 -30.53 -5.40 9.80
C MET A 1 -29.90 -4.34 8.89
N LYS A 2 -30.59 -3.23 8.55
CA LYS A 2 -30.03 -2.17 7.67
C LYS A 2 -28.72 -1.54 8.17
N PHE A 3 -28.62 -1.25 9.47
CA PHE A 3 -27.38 -0.70 10.07
C PHE A 3 -26.18 -1.64 9.97
N ILE A 4 -26.39 -2.95 10.17
CA ILE A 4 -25.33 -3.97 10.07
C ILE A 4 -24.83 -4.07 8.63
N MET A 5 -25.75 -4.05 7.65
CA MET A 5 -25.39 -4.07 6.23
C MET A 5 -24.61 -2.81 5.82
N LEU A 6 -25.02 -1.62 6.29
CA LEU A 6 -24.29 -0.38 6.05
C LEU A 6 -22.87 -0.42 6.65
N PHE A 7 -22.74 -0.90 7.88
CA PHE A 7 -21.44 -1.04 8.54
C PHE A 7 -20.51 -1.99 7.78
N MET A 8 -21.01 -3.17 7.37
CA MET A 8 -20.23 -4.12 6.57
C MET A 8 -19.73 -3.51 5.26
N ILE A 9 -20.58 -2.75 4.56
CA ILE A 9 -20.22 -2.08 3.31
C ILE A 9 -19.08 -1.08 3.56
N ILE A 10 -19.21 -0.23 4.59
CA ILE A 10 -18.18 0.77 4.92
C ILE A 10 -16.86 0.09 5.19
N VAL A 11 -16.83 -0.93 6.05
CA VAL A 11 -15.60 -1.65 6.41
C VAL A 11 -14.97 -2.33 5.18
N PHE A 12 -15.79 -2.94 4.33
CA PHE A 12 -15.34 -3.66 3.14
C PHE A 12 -14.62 -2.75 2.13
N TYR A 13 -15.03 -1.49 1.99
CA TYR A 13 -14.38 -0.54 1.09
C TYR A 13 -13.29 0.29 1.78
N LEU A 14 -13.51 0.69 3.03
CA LEU A 14 -12.61 1.60 3.75
C LEU A 14 -11.29 0.92 4.12
N ILE A 15 -11.31 -0.33 4.57
CA ILE A 15 -10.08 -1.03 4.97
C ILE A 15 -9.12 -1.19 3.77
N PRO A 16 -9.54 -1.76 2.62
CA PRO A 16 -8.69 -1.83 1.43
C PRO A 16 -8.15 -0.47 0.99
N PHE A 17 -9.00 0.55 1.03
CA PHE A 17 -8.61 1.90 0.65
C PHE A 17 -7.49 2.44 1.56
N LEU A 18 -7.61 2.29 2.88
CA LEU A 18 -6.58 2.70 3.83
C LEU A 18 -5.26 1.93 3.63
N ILE A 19 -5.33 0.64 3.31
CA ILE A 19 -4.14 -0.18 3.01
C ILE A 19 -3.42 0.36 1.76
N VAL A 20 -4.15 0.68 0.70
CA VAL A 20 -3.59 1.25 -0.54
C VAL A 20 -2.96 2.60 -0.31
N ILE A 21 -3.69 3.52 0.33
CA ILE A 21 -3.21 4.86 0.61
C ILE A 21 -1.98 4.81 1.52
N SER A 22 -1.99 3.99 2.56
CA SER A 22 -0.83 3.86 3.45
C SER A 22 0.41 3.35 2.73
N ALA A 23 0.27 2.36 1.83
CA ALA A 23 1.37 1.86 1.01
C ALA A 23 1.91 2.96 0.07
N LEU A 24 1.04 3.69 -0.64
CA LEU A 24 1.44 4.78 -1.52
C LEU A 24 2.14 5.92 -0.78
N VAL A 25 1.55 6.38 0.34
CA VAL A 25 2.13 7.43 1.18
C VAL A 25 3.50 7.02 1.65
N ASP A 26 3.65 5.77 2.07
CA ASP A 26 4.93 5.26 2.52
C ASP A 26 5.94 5.20 1.35
N ILE A 27 5.58 4.64 0.19
CA ILE A 27 6.44 4.63 -1.00
C ILE A 27 6.93 6.04 -1.31
N LEU A 28 6.00 7.00 -1.40
CA LEU A 28 6.31 8.37 -1.78
C LEU A 28 7.18 9.10 -0.76
N ARG A 29 7.02 8.83 0.55
CA ARG A 29 7.81 9.46 1.61
C ARG A 29 9.22 8.89 1.77
N ASN A 30 9.43 7.62 1.45
CA ASN A 30 10.72 6.97 1.67
C ASN A 30 11.61 6.99 0.42
N GLU A 31 12.91 7.10 0.64
CA GLU A 31 13.93 6.90 -0.40
C GLU A 31 14.22 5.40 -0.56
N PHE A 32 14.53 5.00 -1.79
CA PHE A 32 14.86 3.62 -2.15
C PHE A 32 16.32 3.56 -2.58
N ASN A 33 16.95 2.40 -2.39
CA ASN A 33 18.32 2.22 -2.85
C ASN A 33 18.43 2.58 -4.34
N PRO A 34 19.55 3.17 -4.80
CA PRO A 34 19.69 3.62 -6.19
C PRO A 34 19.44 2.51 -7.23
N HIS A 35 19.71 1.25 -6.85
CA HIS A 35 19.47 0.06 -7.69
C HIS A 35 18.03 -0.47 -7.63
N GLN A 36 17.18 0.05 -6.74
CA GLN A 36 15.79 -0.36 -6.54
C GLN A 36 14.86 0.73 -7.07
N ASN A 37 14.01 0.39 -8.03
CA ASN A 37 13.12 1.37 -8.64
C ASN A 37 11.87 1.59 -7.78
N LYS A 38 11.84 2.69 -7.03
CA LYS A 38 10.66 3.20 -6.28
C LYS A 38 9.38 3.19 -7.13
N VAL A 39 9.52 3.52 -8.42
CA VAL A 39 8.42 3.61 -9.39
C VAL A 39 7.73 2.25 -9.60
N ILE A 40 8.46 1.13 -9.53
CA ILE A 40 7.88 -0.21 -9.67
C ILE A 40 6.82 -0.43 -8.59
N TRP A 41 7.10 -0.04 -7.34
CA TRP A 41 6.14 -0.19 -6.25
C TRP A 41 4.90 0.67 -6.43
N VAL A 42 5.05 1.91 -6.93
CA VAL A 42 3.90 2.75 -7.26
C VAL A 42 3.03 2.08 -8.33
N ILE A 43 3.63 1.56 -9.39
CA ILE A 43 2.92 0.88 -10.48
C ILE A 43 2.22 -0.38 -9.96
N VAL A 44 2.91 -1.21 -9.19
CA VAL A 44 2.35 -2.44 -8.62
C VAL A 44 1.16 -2.13 -7.72
N VAL A 45 1.24 -1.11 -6.87
CA VAL A 45 0.12 -0.70 -6.01
C VAL A 45 -1.03 -0.11 -6.81
N ILE A 46 -0.78 0.63 -7.90
CA ILE A 46 -1.86 1.18 -8.72
C ILE A 46 -2.57 0.09 -9.52
N LEU A 47 -1.83 -0.83 -10.14
CA LEU A 47 -2.38 -1.91 -10.97
C LEU A 47 -3.01 -3.03 -10.14
N LEU A 48 -2.48 -3.29 -8.94
CA LEU A 48 -2.97 -4.28 -8.00
C LEU A 48 -3.14 -3.60 -6.63
N PRO A 49 -4.26 -2.92 -6.34
CA PRO A 49 -4.40 -2.08 -5.14
C PRO A 49 -4.11 -2.85 -3.85
N VAL A 50 -4.94 -3.81 -3.50
CA VAL A 50 -4.80 -4.55 -2.24
C VAL A 50 -3.58 -5.46 -2.27
N LEU A 51 -3.46 -6.28 -3.32
CA LEU A 51 -2.36 -7.25 -3.45
C LEU A 51 -1.00 -6.57 -3.57
N GLY A 52 -0.88 -5.54 -4.39
CA GLY A 52 0.35 -4.75 -4.55
C GLY A 52 0.74 -4.01 -3.30
N SER A 53 -0.23 -3.52 -2.51
CA SER A 53 0.04 -2.94 -1.19
C SER A 53 0.55 -3.99 -0.20
N ILE A 54 -0.04 -5.18 -0.17
CA ILE A 54 0.44 -6.30 0.66
C ILE A 54 1.87 -6.69 0.25
N LEU A 55 2.13 -6.86 -1.05
CA LEU A 55 3.47 -7.14 -1.58
C LEU A 55 4.47 -6.05 -1.21
N TYR A 56 4.06 -4.78 -1.26
CA TYR A 56 4.88 -3.67 -0.83
C TYR A 56 5.27 -3.77 0.64
N TRP A 57 4.33 -4.06 1.53
CA TRP A 57 4.61 -4.17 2.96
C TRP A 57 5.52 -5.36 3.29
N ILE A 58 5.39 -6.47 2.57
CA ILE A 58 6.20 -7.68 2.80
C ILE A 58 7.60 -7.56 2.18
N ILE A 59 7.68 -7.06 0.94
CA ILE A 59 8.92 -7.09 0.13
C ILE A 59 9.45 -5.67 -0.08
N GLY A 60 8.61 -4.76 -0.58
CA GLY A 60 9.01 -3.41 -0.98
C GLY A 60 9.54 -2.53 0.15
N ARG A 61 9.04 -2.71 1.38
CA ARG A 61 9.55 -2.07 2.60
C ARG A 61 11.05 -2.26 2.79
N GLY A 62 11.56 -3.47 2.54
CA GLY A 62 12.97 -3.82 2.75
C GLY A 62 13.91 -3.20 1.72
N GLN A 63 13.38 -2.59 0.66
CA GLN A 63 14.15 -2.01 -0.44
C GLN A 63 14.52 -0.54 -0.23
N ARG A 64 14.03 0.05 0.87
CA ARG A 64 14.27 1.44 1.26
C ARG A 64 15.74 1.63 1.64
N VAL A 65 16.23 2.86 1.52
CA VAL A 65 17.53 3.23 2.07
C VAL A 65 17.44 3.16 3.59
N ASN A 66 18.25 2.31 4.22
CA ASN A 66 18.41 2.31 5.66
C ASN A 66 19.47 3.36 6.00
N ARG A 67 19.04 4.56 6.42
CA ARG A 67 19.96 5.55 6.97
C ARG A 67 20.25 5.14 8.42
N TYR A 68 21.40 4.49 8.62
CA TYR A 68 21.97 4.23 9.94
C TYR A 68 22.25 5.54 10.69
#